data_AF-A0A536TR88-F1
#
_entry.id   AF-A0A536TR88-F1
#
_cell.length_a   1.000
_cell.length_b   1.000
_cell.length_c   1.000
_cell.angle_alpha   90.00
_cell.angle_beta   90.00
_cell.angle_gamma   90.00
#
_symmetry.space_group_name_H-M   'P 1'
#
loop_
_entity.id
_entity.type
_entity.pdbx_description
1 polymer ?
#
loop_
_entity_poly.entity_id
_entity_poly.type
_entity_poly.pdbx_seq_one_letter_code
_entity_poly.pdbx_strand_id
1 'polypeptide(L)'
;VFVREDRTLAVEDTKGGDTHPGAAANPASLFRIPIFATFPYMLTGIALGVAQGAYESVIDGLRGRVARYSGKSLADMTAVQIKIAEAGACIDTARRVMRDHCQTAQALAERGEVPDLLTKVTWRRDGAFTAGLCERAVNVLFKTGGGGALFDDHPLQRAFRDGAAGDDVWTRCARAALRQSDALASRHSPMYSLRIRSLLESSSREAPSYSILP
;
A
#
# COMPACT_ATOMS: atom_id res chain seq x y z
N VAL A 1 -8.12 -16.74 -29.57
CA VAL A 1 -7.21 -17.83 -29.13
C VAL A 1 -8.05 -18.86 -28.40
N PHE A 2 -7.89 -20.16 -28.70
CA PHE A 2 -8.57 -21.25 -27.96
C PHE A 2 -7.84 -21.56 -26.65
N VAL A 3 -8.58 -21.72 -25.55
CA VAL A 3 -8.05 -22.09 -24.23
C VAL A 3 -8.75 -23.37 -23.79
N ARG A 4 -7.98 -24.37 -23.37
CA ARG A 4 -8.51 -25.65 -22.86
C ARG A 4 -9.08 -25.48 -21.45
N GLU A 5 -10.08 -26.28 -21.11
CA GLU A 5 -10.76 -26.25 -19.81
C GLU A 5 -9.82 -26.50 -18.63
N ASP A 6 -8.82 -27.38 -18.79
CA ASP A 6 -7.80 -27.65 -17.77
C ASP A 6 -6.81 -26.50 -17.53
N ARG A 7 -6.95 -25.40 -18.30
CA ARG A 7 -6.20 -24.14 -18.14
C ARG A 7 -7.09 -22.98 -17.71
N THR A 8 -8.33 -23.26 -17.31
CA THR A 8 -9.27 -22.26 -16.80
C THR A 8 -9.66 -22.60 -15.35
N LEU A 9 -9.92 -21.55 -14.57
CA LEU A 9 -10.40 -21.66 -13.20
C LEU A 9 -11.43 -20.55 -12.97
N ALA A 10 -12.57 -20.88 -12.37
CA ALA A 10 -13.56 -19.87 -12.03
C ALA A 10 -13.03 -18.99 -10.90
N VAL A 11 -13.26 -17.68 -11.00
CA VAL A 11 -12.84 -16.71 -9.96
C VAL A 11 -13.50 -17.03 -8.61
N GLU A 12 -14.70 -17.58 -8.61
CA GLU A 12 -15.40 -18.00 -7.38
C GLU A 12 -14.62 -19.05 -6.59
N ASP A 13 -13.93 -19.98 -7.26
CA ASP A 13 -13.15 -21.04 -6.62
C ASP A 13 -11.86 -20.52 -5.98
N THR A 14 -11.47 -19.27 -6.27
CA THR A 14 -10.26 -18.62 -5.75
C THR A 14 -10.52 -17.74 -4.52
N LYS A 15 -11.73 -17.80 -3.96
CA LYS A 15 -12.15 -16.99 -2.80
C LYS A 15 -11.69 -17.54 -1.44
N GLY A 16 -10.80 -18.53 -1.44
CA GLY A 16 -10.22 -19.18 -0.26
C GLY A 16 -10.90 -20.48 0.12
N GLY A 17 -10.24 -21.27 0.97
CA GLY A 17 -10.68 -22.62 1.34
C GLY A 17 -10.25 -23.68 0.32
N ASP A 18 -10.92 -24.83 0.33
CA ASP A 18 -10.53 -26.03 -0.42
C ASP A 18 -11.38 -26.26 -1.69
N THR A 19 -12.13 -25.25 -2.16
CA THR A 19 -13.05 -25.41 -3.30
C THR A 19 -12.34 -25.53 -4.65
N HIS A 20 -11.10 -25.07 -4.76
CA HIS A 20 -10.33 -25.16 -6.00
C HIS A 20 -9.74 -26.57 -6.19
N PRO A 21 -9.64 -27.08 -7.43
CA PRO A 21 -9.12 -28.43 -7.72
C PRO A 21 -7.69 -28.64 -7.22
N GLY A 22 -6.89 -27.57 -7.14
CA GLY A 22 -5.53 -27.61 -6.61
C GLY A 22 -5.43 -27.95 -5.12
N ALA A 23 -6.51 -27.84 -4.34
CA ALA A 23 -6.49 -28.10 -2.90
C ALA A 23 -6.27 -29.59 -2.61
N ALA A 24 -6.83 -30.48 -3.45
CA ALA A 24 -6.63 -31.93 -3.32
C ALA A 24 -5.17 -32.35 -3.50
N ALA A 25 -4.43 -31.65 -4.37
CA ALA A 25 -3.02 -31.92 -4.62
C ALA A 25 -2.08 -31.20 -3.64
N ASN A 26 -2.54 -30.11 -3.00
CA ASN A 26 -1.70 -29.23 -2.19
C ASN A 26 -2.36 -28.98 -0.81
N PRO A 27 -2.08 -29.83 0.20
CA PRO A 27 -2.75 -29.76 1.49
C PRO A 27 -2.23 -28.65 2.42
N ALA A 28 -1.16 -27.94 2.05
CA ALA A 28 -0.60 -26.89 2.89
C ALA A 28 -1.56 -25.70 3.02
N SER A 29 -1.64 -25.13 4.22
CA SER A 29 -2.55 -24.01 4.54
C SER A 29 -2.37 -22.80 3.63
N LEU A 30 -1.14 -22.56 3.14
CA LEU A 30 -0.83 -21.48 2.19
C LEU A 30 -1.77 -21.47 0.97
N PHE A 31 -2.15 -22.64 0.46
CA PHE A 31 -3.00 -22.73 -0.73
C PHE A 31 -4.47 -22.41 -0.47
N ARG A 32 -4.88 -22.36 0.80
CA ARG A 32 -6.24 -22.01 1.23
C ARG A 32 -6.47 -20.51 1.38
N ILE A 33 -5.40 -19.72 1.36
CA ILE A 33 -5.48 -18.27 1.55
C ILE A 33 -6.24 -17.64 0.38
N PRO A 34 -7.23 -16.75 0.64
CA PRO A 34 -7.99 -16.10 -0.42
C PRO A 34 -7.13 -15.11 -1.21
N ILE A 35 -6.61 -15.56 -2.35
CA ILE A 35 -5.64 -14.79 -3.14
C ILE A 35 -6.15 -13.40 -3.52
N PHE A 36 -7.42 -13.26 -3.92
CA PHE A 36 -7.95 -11.94 -4.30
C PHE A 36 -8.10 -10.95 -3.13
N ALA A 37 -8.14 -11.43 -1.89
CA ALA A 37 -8.19 -10.57 -0.73
C ALA A 37 -6.79 -10.14 -0.29
N THR A 38 -5.80 -11.04 -0.39
CA THR A 38 -4.42 -10.79 0.06
C THR A 38 -3.48 -10.29 -1.05
N PHE A 39 -3.87 -10.41 -2.32
CA PHE A 39 -3.09 -9.97 -3.49
C PHE A 39 -2.53 -8.54 -3.37
N PRO A 40 -3.26 -7.54 -2.85
CA PRO A 40 -2.71 -6.20 -2.68
C PRO A 40 -1.42 -6.16 -1.87
N TYR A 41 -1.22 -7.06 -0.90
CA TYR A 41 -0.04 -7.08 -0.05
C TYR A 41 1.23 -7.55 -0.77
N MET A 42 1.10 -8.34 -1.84
CA MET A 42 2.23 -8.70 -2.69
C MET A 42 2.75 -7.48 -3.46
N LEU A 43 1.83 -6.63 -3.95
CA LEU A 43 2.20 -5.38 -4.59
C LEU A 43 2.69 -4.36 -3.57
N THR A 44 2.01 -4.25 -2.42
CA THR A 44 2.37 -3.26 -1.42
C THR A 44 3.64 -3.55 -0.66
N GLY A 45 4.05 -4.81 -0.61
CA GLY A 45 5.40 -5.22 -0.18
C GLY A 45 6.51 -4.51 -0.94
N ILE A 46 6.31 -4.26 -2.24
CA ILE A 46 7.32 -3.63 -3.09
C ILE A 46 7.50 -2.15 -2.71
N ALA A 47 6.43 -1.36 -2.59
CA ALA A 47 6.58 0.04 -2.18
C ALA A 47 7.03 0.18 -0.73
N LEU A 48 6.67 -0.75 0.15
CA LEU A 48 7.22 -0.76 1.50
C LEU A 48 8.75 -0.90 1.45
N GLY A 49 9.27 -1.78 0.60
CA GLY A 49 10.70 -1.93 0.37
C GLY A 49 11.35 -0.68 -0.24
N VAL A 50 10.71 -0.07 -1.25
CA VAL A 50 11.19 1.18 -1.88
C VAL A 50 11.23 2.33 -0.86
N ALA A 51 10.17 2.50 -0.07
CA ALA A 51 10.08 3.53 0.96
C ALA A 51 11.13 3.31 2.07
N GLN A 52 11.34 2.07 2.50
CA GLN A 52 12.39 1.73 3.46
C GLN A 52 13.79 2.06 2.92
N GLY A 53 14.10 1.68 1.68
CA GLY A 53 15.39 2.00 1.06
C GLY A 53 15.61 3.51 0.89
N ALA A 54 14.56 4.26 0.53
CA ALA A 54 14.60 5.72 0.48
C ALA A 54 14.87 6.33 1.87
N TYR A 55 14.24 5.79 2.91
CA TYR A 55 14.41 6.24 4.28
C TYR A 55 15.86 6.05 4.76
N GLU A 56 16.41 4.85 4.57
CA GLU A 56 17.79 4.52 4.92
C GLU A 56 18.79 5.43 4.17
N SER A 57 18.57 5.63 2.86
CA SER A 57 19.40 6.52 2.05
C SER A 57 19.40 7.96 2.55
N VAL A 58 18.25 8.49 2.99
CA VAL A 58 18.18 9.84 3.58
C VAL A 58 18.91 9.89 4.92
N ILE A 59 18.71 8.91 5.79
CA ILE A 59 19.39 8.85 7.09
C ILE A 59 20.91 8.83 6.90
N ASP A 60 21.42 7.99 6.01
CA ASP A 60 22.86 7.92 5.72
C ASP A 60 23.37 9.20 5.07
N GLY A 61 22.61 9.79 4.14
CA GLY A 61 22.97 11.06 3.49
C GLY A 61 22.92 12.29 4.40
N LEU A 62 22.25 12.21 5.55
CA LEU A 62 22.22 13.28 6.56
C LEU A 62 23.38 13.20 7.53
N ARG A 63 23.99 12.03 7.71
CA ARG A 63 25.17 11.85 8.56
C ARG A 63 26.33 12.68 7.99
N GLY A 64 26.73 13.71 8.73
CA GLY A 64 27.83 14.61 8.35
C GLY A 64 27.47 15.69 7.34
N ARG A 65 26.19 15.81 6.92
CA ARG A 65 25.77 16.85 5.96
C ARG A 65 25.47 18.16 6.66
N VAL A 66 26.18 19.20 6.25
CA VAL A 66 26.04 20.56 6.78
C VAL A 66 25.24 21.43 5.80
N ALA A 67 24.31 22.23 6.32
CA ALA A 67 23.55 23.18 5.53
C ALA A 67 24.46 24.28 4.97
N ARG A 68 24.49 24.44 3.65
CA ARG A 68 25.39 25.40 2.98
C ARG A 68 25.20 26.87 3.41
N TYR A 69 23.99 27.25 3.79
CA TYR A 69 23.70 28.65 4.15
C TYR A 69 23.87 28.93 5.65
N SER A 70 23.55 27.98 6.53
CA SER A 70 23.58 28.21 7.98
C SER A 70 24.80 27.61 8.69
N GLY A 71 25.56 26.74 8.04
CA GLY A 71 26.68 26.01 8.65
C GLY A 71 26.25 25.00 9.73
N LYS A 72 24.95 24.82 9.97
CA LYS A 72 24.42 23.85 10.94
C LYS A 72 24.33 22.46 10.32
N SER A 73 24.56 21.44 11.14
CA SER A 73 24.28 20.06 10.77
C SER A 73 22.79 19.92 10.41
N LEU A 74 22.50 19.30 9.27
CA LEU A 74 21.11 19.02 8.88
C LEU A 74 20.44 18.05 9.86
N ALA A 75 21.22 17.21 10.53
CA ALA A 75 20.72 16.29 11.55
C ALA A 75 20.15 17.02 12.78
N ASP A 76 20.64 18.23 13.08
CA ASP A 76 20.19 19.03 14.23
C ASP A 76 18.99 19.94 13.89
N MET A 77 18.55 19.96 12.62
CA MET A 77 17.42 20.77 12.21
C MET A 77 16.10 20.08 12.56
N THR A 78 15.35 20.65 13.50
CA THR A 78 14.03 20.13 13.91
C THR A 78 13.07 19.92 12.74
N ALA A 79 13.08 20.82 11.74
CA ALA A 79 12.25 20.68 10.55
C ALA A 79 12.58 19.41 9.72
N VAL A 80 13.86 19.01 9.66
CA VAL A 80 14.29 17.78 9.00
C VAL A 80 13.91 16.56 9.83
N GLN A 81 14.11 16.63 11.15
CA GLN A 81 13.74 15.57 12.09
C GLN A 81 12.23 15.25 12.05
N ILE A 82 11.37 16.27 11.98
CA ILE A 82 9.91 16.08 11.86
C ILE A 82 9.55 15.32 10.59
N LYS A 83 10.12 15.68 9.44
CA LYS A 83 9.86 15.01 8.15
C LYS A 83 10.32 13.54 8.16
N ILE A 84 11.48 13.28 8.75
CA ILE A 84 11.98 11.91 8.92
C ILE A 84 11.07 11.12 9.87
N ALA A 85 10.63 11.71 10.97
CA ALA A 85 9.72 11.07 11.91
C ALA A 85 8.38 10.72 11.23
N GLU A 86 7.83 11.64 10.42
CA GLU A 86 6.61 11.40 9.64
C GLU A 86 6.79 10.24 8.65
N ALA A 87 7.88 10.24 7.88
CA ALA A 87 8.17 9.18 6.92
C ALA A 87 8.34 7.81 7.62
N GLY A 88 9.06 7.78 8.74
CA GLY A 88 9.23 6.58 9.56
C GLY A 88 7.90 6.04 10.09
N ALA A 89 7.05 6.91 10.62
CA ALA A 89 5.74 6.53 11.12
C ALA A 89 4.83 5.94 10.02
N CYS A 90 4.87 6.51 8.81
CA CYS A 90 4.14 5.99 7.65
C CYS A 90 4.60 4.57 7.28
N ILE A 91 5.91 4.36 7.17
CA ILE A 91 6.52 3.07 6.83
C ILE A 91 6.20 2.01 7.90
N ASP A 92 6.34 2.35 9.18
CA ASP A 92 6.07 1.42 10.27
C ASP A 92 4.60 1.06 10.37
N THR A 93 3.70 2.02 10.16
CA THR A 93 2.25 1.76 10.13
C THR A 93 1.91 0.83 8.96
N ALA A 94 2.43 1.11 7.77
CA ALA A 94 2.22 0.26 6.60
C ALA A 94 2.70 -1.18 6.86
N ARG A 95 3.91 -1.32 7.37
CA ARG A 95 4.50 -2.63 7.73
C ARG A 95 3.67 -3.39 8.74
N ARG A 96 3.16 -2.73 9.78
CA ARG A 96 2.35 -3.37 10.84
C ARG A 96 1.03 -3.86 10.29
N VAL A 97 0.29 -3.02 9.58
CA VAL A 97 -1.01 -3.36 8.98
C VAL A 97 -0.86 -4.51 7.98
N MET A 98 0.14 -4.46 7.09
CA MET A 98 0.36 -5.51 6.11
C MET A 98 0.71 -6.85 6.77
N ARG A 99 1.60 -6.85 7.77
CA ARG A 99 1.99 -8.09 8.47
C ARG A 99 0.82 -8.68 9.25
N ASP A 100 0.05 -7.84 9.94
CA ASP A 100 -1.11 -8.27 10.73
C ASP A 100 -2.15 -8.98 9.86
N HIS A 101 -2.49 -8.41 8.70
CA HIS A 101 -3.43 -9.03 7.76
C HIS A 101 -2.89 -10.34 7.17
N CYS A 102 -1.60 -10.40 6.81
CA CYS A 102 -0.99 -11.64 6.32
C CYS A 102 -0.96 -12.74 7.40
N GLN A 103 -0.63 -12.39 8.64
CA GLN A 103 -0.62 -13.33 9.77
C GLN A 103 -2.03 -13.82 10.08
N THR A 104 -3.02 -12.93 10.06
CA THR A 104 -4.43 -13.28 10.26
C THR A 104 -4.93 -14.21 9.16
N ALA A 105 -4.59 -13.93 7.90
CA ALA A 105 -4.96 -14.78 6.77
C ALA A 105 -4.34 -16.18 6.87
N GLN A 106 -3.06 -16.27 7.26
CA GLN A 106 -2.38 -17.54 7.49
C GLN A 106 -3.04 -18.32 8.64
N ALA A 107 -3.33 -17.68 9.76
CA ALA A 107 -3.95 -18.32 10.91
C ALA A 107 -5.37 -18.84 10.61
N LEU A 108 -6.15 -18.09 9.81
CA LEU A 108 -7.47 -18.54 9.33
C LEU A 108 -7.34 -19.78 8.44
N ALA A 109 -6.38 -19.76 7.51
CA ALA A 109 -6.13 -20.87 6.61
C ALA A 109 -5.65 -22.15 7.33
N GLU A 110 -4.84 -22.00 8.39
CA GLU A 110 -4.40 -23.11 9.25
C GLU A 110 -5.56 -23.75 10.02
N ARG A 111 -6.58 -22.97 10.38
CA ARG A 111 -7.81 -23.49 11.01
C ARG A 111 -8.84 -24.01 10.00
N GLY A 112 -8.57 -23.89 8.69
CA GLY A 112 -9.55 -24.23 7.64
C GLY A 112 -10.72 -23.25 7.57
N GLU A 113 -10.58 -22.05 8.15
CA GLU A 113 -11.60 -21.01 8.17
C GLU A 113 -11.45 -20.09 6.95
N VAL A 114 -12.57 -19.82 6.28
CA VAL A 114 -12.62 -18.86 5.18
C VAL A 114 -13.08 -17.51 5.72
N PRO A 115 -12.32 -16.41 5.51
CA PRO A 115 -12.75 -15.10 5.96
C PRO A 115 -14.09 -14.69 5.34
N ASP A 116 -14.89 -13.95 6.09
CA ASP A 116 -16.12 -13.38 5.57
C ASP A 116 -15.84 -12.29 4.53
N LEU A 117 -16.88 -11.87 3.82
CA LEU A 117 -16.72 -10.90 2.74
C LEU A 117 -16.30 -9.52 3.25
N LEU A 118 -16.75 -9.13 4.44
CA LEU A 118 -16.40 -7.85 5.04
C LEU A 118 -14.91 -7.79 5.39
N THR A 119 -14.34 -8.87 5.93
CA THR A 119 -12.91 -9.01 6.19
C THR A 119 -12.12 -8.91 4.89
N LYS A 120 -12.55 -9.62 3.83
CA LYS A 120 -11.88 -9.56 2.52
C LYS A 120 -11.85 -8.14 1.92
N VAL A 121 -12.95 -7.40 2.04
CA VAL A 121 -13.03 -6.00 1.58
C VAL A 121 -12.13 -5.10 2.42
N THR A 122 -12.10 -5.30 3.73
CA THR A 122 -11.25 -4.56 4.68
C THR A 122 -9.77 -4.76 4.33
N TRP A 123 -9.34 -5.98 4.05
CA TRP A 123 -7.97 -6.27 3.63
C TRP A 123 -7.59 -5.51 2.36
N ARG A 124 -8.49 -5.50 1.35
CA ARG A 124 -8.22 -4.76 0.11
C ARG A 124 -8.15 -3.24 0.32
N ARG A 125 -9.04 -2.68 1.16
CA ARG A 125 -8.98 -1.26 1.55
C ARG A 125 -7.65 -0.94 2.21
N ASP A 126 -7.24 -1.76 3.18
CA ASP A 126 -6.01 -1.52 3.94
C ASP A 126 -4.76 -1.72 3.10
N GLY A 127 -4.76 -2.68 2.17
CA GLY A 127 -3.72 -2.79 1.16
C GLY A 127 -3.55 -1.51 0.35
N ALA A 128 -4.65 -0.91 -0.11
CA ALA A 128 -4.61 0.38 -0.79
C ALA A 128 -4.20 1.54 0.13
N PHE A 129 -4.60 1.55 1.40
CA PHE A 129 -4.21 2.59 2.34
C PHE A 129 -2.70 2.56 2.64
N THR A 130 -2.15 1.36 2.88
CA THR A 130 -0.72 1.16 3.15
C THR A 130 0.16 1.53 1.96
N ALA A 131 -0.36 1.40 0.73
CA ALA A 131 0.23 1.97 -0.48
C ALA A 131 0.51 3.46 -0.36
N GLY A 132 -0.55 4.23 -0.07
CA GLY A 132 -0.50 5.69 -0.01
C GLY A 132 0.38 6.18 1.13
N LEU A 133 0.48 5.41 2.22
CA LEU A 133 1.45 5.69 3.28
C LEU A 133 2.90 5.56 2.78
N CYS A 134 3.21 4.52 2.00
CA CYS A 134 4.55 4.34 1.43
C CYS A 134 4.89 5.45 0.45
N GLU A 135 3.96 5.83 -0.42
CA GLU A 135 4.13 6.93 -1.37
C GLU A 135 4.33 8.27 -0.65
N ARG A 136 3.51 8.56 0.37
CA ARG A 136 3.67 9.75 1.21
C ARG A 136 5.05 9.81 1.86
N ALA A 137 5.52 8.69 2.41
CA ALA A 137 6.86 8.61 3.01
C ALA A 137 7.94 8.97 1.97
N VAL A 138 7.89 8.38 0.78
CA VAL A 138 8.83 8.69 -0.32
C VAL A 138 8.76 10.17 -0.72
N ASN A 139 7.57 10.73 -0.85
CA ASN A 139 7.36 12.14 -1.20
C ASN A 139 7.95 13.10 -0.16
N VAL A 140 7.75 12.81 1.13
CA VAL A 140 8.32 13.60 2.24
C VAL A 140 9.85 13.50 2.24
N LEU A 141 10.40 12.30 2.05
CA LEU A 141 11.84 12.05 2.00
C LEU A 141 12.50 12.74 0.80
N PHE A 142 11.88 12.66 -0.39
CA PHE A 142 12.38 13.31 -1.60
C PHE A 142 12.45 14.84 -1.44
N LYS A 143 11.40 15.44 -0.85
CA LYS A 143 11.39 16.88 -0.50
C LYS A 143 12.44 17.26 0.55
N THR A 144 12.95 16.30 1.31
CA THR A 144 13.98 16.51 2.34
C THR A 144 15.40 16.38 1.77
N GLY A 145 15.60 15.56 0.73
CA GLY A 145 16.91 15.35 0.08
C GLY A 145 17.48 16.59 -0.65
N GLY A 146 16.63 17.57 -0.97
CA GLY A 146 17.01 18.81 -1.65
C GLY A 146 17.49 18.58 -3.09
N GLY A 147 18.15 19.57 -3.69
CA GLY A 147 18.54 19.53 -5.11
C GLY A 147 19.49 18.37 -5.50
N GLY A 148 20.23 17.82 -4.53
CA GLY A 148 21.09 16.65 -4.77
C GLY A 148 20.31 15.36 -5.07
N ALA A 149 19.07 15.27 -4.59
CA ALA A 149 18.22 14.12 -4.86
C ALA A 149 17.71 14.07 -6.31
N LEU A 150 17.95 15.12 -7.11
CA LEU A 150 17.56 15.20 -8.52
C LEU A 150 18.57 14.55 -9.48
N PHE A 151 19.80 14.33 -9.04
CA PHE A 151 20.83 13.74 -9.89
C PHE A 151 20.62 12.23 -10.07
N ASP A 152 20.95 11.74 -11.26
CA ASP A 152 20.71 10.33 -11.64
C ASP A 152 21.47 9.33 -10.79
N ASP A 153 22.60 9.74 -10.22
CA ASP A 153 23.42 8.96 -9.29
C ASP A 153 22.80 8.82 -7.89
N HIS A 154 21.81 9.65 -7.56
CA HIS A 154 21.15 9.63 -6.26
C HIS A 154 20.02 8.58 -6.24
N PRO A 155 20.00 7.63 -5.29
CA PRO A 155 18.97 6.57 -5.25
C PRO A 155 17.55 7.10 -5.02
N LEU A 156 17.40 8.29 -4.41
CA LEU A 156 16.09 8.91 -4.14
C LEU A 156 15.26 9.25 -5.38
N GLN A 157 15.86 9.71 -6.48
CA GLN A 157 15.05 9.98 -7.69
C GLN A 157 14.45 8.70 -8.26
N ARG A 158 15.17 7.58 -8.17
CA ARG A 158 14.64 6.28 -8.56
C ARG A 158 13.49 5.86 -7.64
N ALA A 159 13.67 5.96 -6.32
CA ALA A 159 12.61 5.62 -5.38
C ALA A 159 11.34 6.48 -5.57
N PHE A 160 11.50 7.77 -5.86
CA PHE A 160 10.39 8.67 -6.18
C PHE A 160 9.66 8.27 -7.46
N ARG A 161 10.39 8.01 -8.55
CA ARG A 161 9.80 7.56 -9.82
C ARG A 161 9.13 6.20 -9.69
N ASP A 162 9.74 5.27 -8.98
CA ASP A 162 9.21 3.91 -8.77
C ASP A 162 7.94 3.98 -7.90
N GLY A 163 7.90 4.86 -6.90
CA GLY A 163 6.70 5.13 -6.09
C GLY A 163 5.56 5.76 -6.90
N ALA A 164 5.87 6.77 -7.73
CA ALA A 164 4.89 7.45 -8.58
C ALA A 164 4.36 6.56 -9.72
N ALA A 165 5.22 5.78 -10.36
CA ALA A 165 4.83 4.76 -11.34
C ALA A 165 4.00 3.65 -10.69
N GLY A 166 4.32 3.37 -9.42
CA GLY A 166 3.47 2.63 -8.54
C GLY A 166 2.05 3.18 -8.60
N ASP A 167 1.80 4.36 -8.01
CA ASP A 167 0.49 4.89 -7.60
C ASP A 167 -0.71 4.55 -8.51
N ASP A 168 -0.61 4.63 -9.84
CA ASP A 168 -1.74 4.25 -10.74
C ASP A 168 -2.25 2.82 -10.50
N VAL A 169 -1.35 1.87 -10.23
CA VAL A 169 -1.69 0.46 -9.95
C VAL A 169 -2.45 0.33 -8.62
N TRP A 170 -2.11 1.15 -7.63
CA TRP A 170 -2.57 1.07 -6.24
C TRP A 170 -3.88 1.81 -6.09
N THR A 171 -4.00 2.97 -6.73
CA THR A 171 -5.23 3.72 -6.91
C THR A 171 -6.26 2.91 -7.71
N ARG A 172 -5.84 2.03 -8.63
CA ARG A 172 -6.75 1.03 -9.24
C ARG A 172 -7.18 -0.06 -8.24
N CYS A 173 -6.27 -0.59 -7.41
CA CYS A 173 -6.64 -1.53 -6.35
C CYS A 173 -7.61 -0.93 -5.33
N ALA A 174 -7.40 0.33 -4.93
CA ALA A 174 -8.28 1.11 -4.06
C ALA A 174 -9.68 1.28 -4.67
N ARG A 175 -9.73 1.73 -5.94
CA ARG A 175 -10.99 1.87 -6.69
C ARG A 175 -11.71 0.53 -6.87
N ALA A 176 -11.00 -0.56 -7.06
CA ALA A 176 -11.58 -1.90 -7.16
C ALA A 176 -12.17 -2.37 -5.82
N ALA A 177 -11.47 -2.11 -4.70
CA ALA A 177 -11.97 -2.39 -3.36
C ALA A 177 -13.24 -1.58 -3.05
N LEU A 178 -13.27 -0.30 -3.44
CA LEU A 178 -14.43 0.58 -3.28
C LEU A 178 -15.64 0.14 -4.12
N ARG A 179 -15.42 -0.28 -5.37
CA ARG A 179 -16.51 -0.83 -6.20
C ARG A 179 -17.10 -2.10 -5.60
N GLN A 180 -16.26 -2.97 -5.02
CA GLN A 180 -16.74 -4.15 -4.30
C GLN A 180 -17.49 -3.79 -3.02
N SER A 181 -17.03 -2.79 -2.25
CA SER A 181 -17.77 -2.33 -1.06
C SER A 181 -19.09 -1.65 -1.40
N ASP A 182 -19.16 -0.85 -2.47
CA ASP A 182 -20.38 -0.15 -2.91
C ASP A 182 -21.44 -1.14 -3.46
N ALA A 183 -21.01 -2.16 -4.19
CA ALA A 183 -21.87 -3.26 -4.62
C ALA A 183 -22.45 -4.07 -3.44
N LEU A 184 -21.80 -4.02 -2.28
CA LEU A 184 -22.25 -4.69 -1.06
C LEU A 184 -23.12 -3.80 -0.18
N ALA A 185 -22.78 -2.52 -0.05
CA ALA A 185 -23.58 -1.53 0.66
C ALA A 185 -24.99 -1.40 0.04
N SER A 186 -25.10 -1.48 -1.28
CA SER A 186 -26.39 -1.49 -2.00
C SER A 186 -27.22 -2.76 -1.77
N ARG A 187 -26.62 -3.88 -1.34
CA ARG A 187 -27.32 -5.13 -1.05
C ARG A 187 -27.68 -5.34 0.42
N HIS A 188 -26.99 -4.69 1.37
CA HIS A 188 -27.11 -5.01 2.80
C HIS A 188 -27.54 -3.85 3.74
N SER A 189 -27.40 -2.56 3.39
CA SER A 189 -28.13 -1.41 4.02
C SER A 189 -27.57 -0.03 3.62
N PRO A 190 -28.44 1.01 3.45
CA PRO A 190 -28.05 2.35 2.98
C PRO A 190 -27.16 3.16 3.96
N MET A 191 -27.20 2.87 5.26
CA MET A 191 -26.37 3.52 6.29
C MET A 191 -24.86 3.30 6.11
N TYR A 192 -24.46 2.20 5.47
CA TYR A 192 -23.04 1.85 5.29
C TYR A 192 -22.38 2.66 4.17
N SER A 193 -23.13 2.98 3.11
CA SER A 193 -22.64 3.81 1.99
C SER A 193 -22.34 5.26 2.42
N LEU A 194 -23.09 5.77 3.40
CA LEU A 194 -22.94 7.14 3.91
C LEU A 194 -21.64 7.33 4.71
N ARG A 195 -21.18 6.30 5.44
CA ARG A 195 -19.98 6.42 6.29
C ARG A 195 -18.69 6.36 5.48
N ILE A 196 -18.64 5.55 4.42
CA ILE A 196 -17.49 5.51 3.51
C ILE A 196 -17.49 6.72 2.57
N ARG A 197 -18.65 7.15 2.05
CA ARG A 197 -18.73 8.41 1.28
C ARG A 197 -18.38 9.65 2.09
N SER A 198 -18.85 9.78 3.34
CA SER A 198 -18.53 10.96 4.15
C SER A 198 -17.05 11.04 4.54
N LEU A 199 -16.39 9.88 4.75
CA LEU A 199 -14.94 9.80 4.96
C LEU A 199 -14.12 10.15 3.71
N LEU A 200 -14.68 9.98 2.52
CA LEU A 200 -14.04 10.34 1.25
C LEU A 200 -14.28 11.81 0.87
N GLU A 201 -15.47 12.34 1.13
CA GLU A 201 -15.79 13.76 0.92
C GLU A 201 -14.99 14.69 1.85
N SER A 202 -14.60 14.21 3.04
CA SER A 202 -13.66 14.93 3.90
C SER A 202 -12.22 14.88 3.38
N SER A 203 -11.77 13.74 2.84
CA SER A 203 -10.42 13.60 2.29
C SER A 203 -10.22 14.33 0.95
N SER A 204 -11.26 14.46 0.12
CA SER A 204 -11.20 15.20 -1.15
C SER A 204 -11.19 16.73 -0.98
N ARG A 205 -11.59 17.24 0.20
CA ARG A 205 -11.53 18.67 0.52
C ARG A 205 -10.13 19.13 0.96
N GLU A 206 -9.21 18.21 1.26
CA GLU A 206 -7.84 18.51 1.72
C GLU A 206 -6.77 18.37 0.63
N ALA A 207 -7.12 18.01 -0.60
CA ALA A 207 -6.17 17.98 -1.72
C ALA A 207 -5.97 19.40 -2.28
N PRO A 208 -4.76 20.01 -2.17
CA PRO A 208 -4.50 21.31 -2.80
C PRO A 208 -4.51 21.15 -4.33
N SER A 209 -5.43 21.85 -4.98
CA SER A 209 -5.51 21.98 -6.43
C SER A 209 -4.28 22.73 -6.95
N TYR A 210 -3.31 22.00 -7.49
CA TYR A 210 -2.26 22.61 -8.31
C TYR A 210 -2.83 22.91 -9.69
N SER A 211 -3.32 24.14 -9.87
CA SER A 211 -3.63 24.71 -11.17
C SER A 211 -2.32 25.06 -11.87
N ILE A 212 -1.95 24.33 -12.92
CA ILE A 212 -0.92 24.75 -13.85
C ILE A 212 -1.64 25.50 -14.98
N LEU A 213 -1.38 26.81 -15.08
CA LEU A 213 -1.66 27.65 -16.23
C LEU A 213 -0.56 28.71 -16.35
N PRO A 214 -0.37 29.34 -17.53
CA PRO A 214 -1.04 29.09 -18.81
C PRO A 214 -0.15 28.36 -19.83
#